data_AF-A0A831V541-F1
#
_entry.id   AF-A0A831V541-F1
#
_cell.length_a   1.000
_cell.length_b   1.000
_cell.length_c   1.000
_cell.angle_alpha   90.00
_cell.angle_beta   90.00
_cell.angle_gamma   90.00
#
_symmetry.space_group_name_H-M   'P 1'
#
loop_
_entity.id
_entity.type
_entity.pdbx_description
1 polymer ?
#
loop_
_entity_poly.entity_id
_entity_poly.type
_entity_poly.pdbx_seq_one_letter_code
_entity_poly.pdbx_strand_id
1 'polypeptide(L)'
;MAWQGGMDMISNRTEDVPGSVLIFLHIPKAAGTTFHQILDRKYEGKRIVSIDGLDSGASVQAFKEMPDHERAAIDLLKGHMPFGLHEYVSSPATYVTFLRDPVERVISYYYYVCRSPEHYLYDKVTGNNLSLAQFVEAKLTTEVIDFQVKMIAGKESALRSWQHDPSLLELAWNNIERYFSVVGFTEYFDQSLLLIKQKLGWRNSPCYQKRNVTKGRAGIDTIDRNIIGLIREYNSLDCQLYDWALKRFKEQLRTAGITDYKVNMFRLLNRFYSAARFCRMKRV
;
A
#
# COMPACT_ATOMS: atom_id res chain seq x y z
N MET A 1 -47.85 -12.14 -1.68
CA MET A 1 -46.74 -12.37 -0.73
C MET A 1 -45.73 -11.26 -0.92
N ALA A 2 -45.77 -10.28 -0.01
CA ALA A 2 -44.96 -9.07 -0.08
C ALA A 2 -43.57 -9.34 0.52
N TRP A 3 -42.53 -8.96 -0.23
CA TRP A 3 -41.15 -8.89 0.24
C TRP A 3 -40.97 -7.56 0.99
N GLN A 4 -40.81 -7.60 2.30
CA GLN A 4 -40.37 -6.47 3.11
C GLN A 4 -38.84 -6.47 3.15
N GLY A 5 -38.24 -5.47 2.49
CA GLY A 5 -36.81 -5.19 2.57
C GLY A 5 -36.47 -4.50 3.89
N GLY A 6 -35.61 -5.14 4.69
CA GLY A 6 -34.91 -4.51 5.80
C GLY A 6 -33.67 -3.79 5.26
N MET A 7 -33.71 -2.46 5.23
CA MET A 7 -32.51 -1.62 5.12
C MET A 7 -31.82 -1.62 6.48
N ASP A 8 -30.85 -2.52 6.67
CA ASP A 8 -29.97 -2.44 7.83
C ASP A 8 -29.06 -1.22 7.68
N MET A 9 -29.36 -0.19 8.48
CA MET A 9 -28.53 0.98 8.63
C MET A 9 -27.16 0.57 9.19
N ILE A 10 -26.14 0.65 8.34
CA ILE A 10 -24.74 0.51 8.72
C ILE A 10 -24.43 1.54 9.81
N SER A 11 -24.22 1.04 11.02
CA SER A 11 -23.92 1.84 12.20
C SER A 11 -22.59 2.58 12.02
N ASN A 12 -22.64 3.91 12.07
CA ASN A 12 -21.47 4.72 12.38
C ASN A 12 -21.07 4.45 13.84
N ARG A 13 -20.06 3.59 14.06
CA ARG A 13 -19.28 3.58 15.31
C ARG A 13 -17.80 3.66 14.95
N THR A 14 -17.28 4.87 14.98
CA THR A 14 -15.84 5.17 14.85
C THR A 14 -15.29 5.53 16.22
N GLU A 15 -15.15 4.52 17.07
CA GLU A 15 -14.21 4.53 18.19
C GLU A 15 -13.18 3.45 17.91
N ASP A 16 -11.94 3.61 18.41
CA ASP A 16 -10.97 2.50 18.47
C ASP A 16 -11.71 1.28 19.02
N VAL A 17 -11.98 0.26 18.20
CA VAL A 17 -12.55 -0.99 18.71
C VAL A 17 -11.40 -1.64 19.47
N PRO A 18 -11.41 -1.66 20.82
CA PRO A 18 -10.34 -2.28 21.57
C PRO A 18 -10.27 -3.75 21.15
N GLY A 19 -9.10 -4.20 20.72
CA GLY A 19 -8.88 -5.59 20.28
C GLY A 19 -9.05 -5.86 18.78
N SER A 20 -9.09 -4.85 17.90
CA SER A 20 -9.01 -5.04 16.44
C SER A 20 -7.57 -4.92 15.93
N VAL A 21 -7.12 -5.87 15.09
CA VAL A 21 -5.79 -5.89 14.47
C VAL A 21 -5.78 -4.98 13.24
N LEU A 22 -4.83 -4.05 13.17
CA LEU A 22 -4.56 -3.34 11.92
C LEU A 22 -3.62 -4.18 11.04
N ILE A 23 -4.01 -4.40 9.79
CA ILE A 23 -3.15 -5.03 8.79
C ILE A 23 -2.76 -4.01 7.72
N PHE A 24 -1.47 -3.65 7.64
CA PHE A 24 -0.95 -2.86 6.54
C PHE A 24 -0.37 -3.77 5.45
N LEU A 25 -1.17 -3.98 4.40
CA LEU A 25 -0.74 -4.63 3.18
C LEU A 25 0.12 -3.64 2.37
N HIS A 26 1.43 -3.79 2.44
CA HIS A 26 2.37 -2.93 1.72
C HIS A 26 2.63 -3.46 0.31
N ILE A 27 2.09 -2.75 -0.67
CA ILE A 27 2.41 -2.95 -2.08
C ILE A 27 3.78 -2.29 -2.38
N PRO A 28 4.75 -3.03 -2.94
CA PRO A 28 6.04 -2.48 -3.36
C PRO A 28 5.87 -1.23 -4.22
N LYS A 29 6.65 -0.20 -3.86
CA LYS A 29 6.72 1.10 -4.55
C LYS A 29 5.45 1.95 -4.49
N ALA A 30 4.53 1.64 -3.57
CA ALA A 30 3.35 2.45 -3.25
C ALA A 30 3.44 3.03 -1.82
N ALA A 31 4.24 4.09 -1.66
CA ALA A 31 4.39 4.90 -0.44
C ALA A 31 4.78 4.21 0.89
N GLY A 32 5.04 2.91 0.94
CA GLY A 32 5.07 2.22 2.23
C GLY A 32 6.28 2.45 3.13
N THR A 33 7.48 2.83 2.66
CA THR A 33 8.59 3.12 3.61
C THR A 33 8.24 4.25 4.57
N THR A 34 7.62 5.32 4.06
CA THR A 34 7.18 6.45 4.89
C THR A 34 6.06 6.03 5.84
N PHE A 35 5.09 5.25 5.34
CA PHE A 35 3.96 4.81 6.15
C PHE A 35 4.36 3.81 7.25
N HIS A 36 5.31 2.91 6.98
CA HIS A 36 5.90 2.01 7.98
C HIS A 36 6.38 2.77 9.22
N GLN A 37 7.08 3.89 9.02
CA GLN A 37 7.58 4.72 10.14
C GLN A 37 6.47 5.47 10.87
N ILE A 38 5.40 5.83 10.17
CA ILE A 38 4.22 6.39 10.82
C ILE A 38 3.62 5.32 11.73
N LEU A 39 3.44 4.09 11.22
CA LEU A 39 2.89 2.98 11.99
C LEU A 39 3.77 2.61 13.19
N ASP A 40 5.09 2.52 13.03
CA ASP A 40 6.02 2.22 14.13
C ASP A 40 5.88 3.18 15.31
N ARG A 41 5.63 4.46 15.01
CA ARG A 41 5.42 5.50 16.04
C ARG A 41 3.99 5.52 16.58
N LYS A 42 3.00 5.11 15.79
CA LYS A 42 1.59 5.07 16.23
C LYS A 42 1.31 3.85 17.11
N TYR A 43 2.03 2.76 16.87
CA TYR A 43 1.92 1.49 17.57
C TYR A 43 3.15 1.24 18.46
N GLU A 44 3.84 2.30 18.89
CA GLU A 44 4.93 2.17 19.87
C GLU A 44 4.41 1.57 21.18
N GLY A 45 5.12 0.57 21.71
CA GLY A 45 4.68 -0.18 22.88
C GLY A 45 3.57 -1.21 22.63
N LYS A 46 3.16 -1.40 21.37
CA LYS A 46 2.21 -2.43 20.93
C LYS A 46 2.93 -3.63 20.32
N ARG A 47 2.25 -4.77 20.17
CA ARG A 47 2.84 -5.94 19.52
C ARG A 47 2.73 -5.81 18.01
N ILE A 48 3.88 -5.57 17.37
CA ILE A 48 4.01 -5.40 15.93
C ILE A 48 4.67 -6.65 15.34
N VAL A 49 4.04 -7.23 14.30
CA VAL A 49 4.65 -8.26 13.45
C VAL A 49 4.90 -7.68 12.07
N SER A 50 6.12 -7.85 11.56
CA SER A 50 6.51 -7.39 10.23
C SER A 50 6.79 -8.58 9.30
N ILE A 51 6.13 -8.61 8.14
CA ILE A 51 6.43 -9.56 7.07
C ILE A 51 7.55 -8.98 6.20
N ASP A 52 8.69 -9.67 6.15
CA ASP A 52 9.82 -9.25 5.32
C ASP A 52 9.47 -9.36 3.83
N GLY A 53 9.86 -8.36 3.05
CA GLY A 53 9.68 -8.39 1.59
C GLY A 53 10.77 -9.14 0.85
N LEU A 54 11.95 -9.32 1.44
CA LEU A 54 13.04 -10.10 0.83
C LEU A 54 12.75 -11.60 0.88
N ASP A 55 12.03 -12.04 1.91
CA ASP A 55 11.56 -13.43 2.06
C ASP A 55 10.12 -13.46 2.57
N SER A 56 9.21 -12.95 1.73
CA SER A 56 7.78 -12.87 2.07
C SER A 56 7.15 -14.24 2.26
N GLY A 57 7.60 -15.25 1.50
CA GLY A 57 7.12 -16.63 1.63
C GLY A 57 7.41 -17.21 3.01
N ALA A 58 8.68 -17.20 3.44
CA ALA A 58 9.05 -17.75 4.75
C ALA A 58 8.47 -16.91 5.90
N SER A 59 8.46 -15.58 5.77
CA SER A 59 7.89 -14.69 6.79
C SER A 59 6.38 -14.90 6.99
N VAL A 60 5.63 -15.10 5.89
CA VAL A 60 4.21 -15.44 5.95
C VAL A 60 4.01 -16.81 6.60
N GLN A 61 4.82 -17.80 6.24
CA GLN A 61 4.73 -19.13 6.82
C GLN A 61 5.02 -19.11 8.33
N ALA A 62 6.08 -18.43 8.75
CA ALA A 62 6.41 -18.25 10.16
C ALA A 62 5.27 -17.58 10.95
N PHE A 63 4.59 -16.60 10.35
CA PHE A 63 3.40 -15.99 10.96
C PHE A 63 2.24 -17.00 11.09
N LYS A 64 1.98 -17.82 10.06
CA LYS A 64 0.94 -18.87 10.10
C LYS A 64 1.24 -19.97 11.11
N GLU A 65 2.51 -20.20 11.44
CA GLU A 65 2.95 -21.20 12.43
C GLU A 65 3.08 -20.62 13.85
N MET A 66 3.03 -19.29 14.00
CA MET A 66 3.10 -18.61 15.29
C MET A 66 2.02 -19.13 16.26
N PRO A 67 2.32 -19.41 17.54
CA PRO A 67 1.32 -19.88 18.49
C PRO A 67 0.10 -18.96 18.61
N ASP A 68 -1.11 -19.52 18.80
CA ASP A 68 -2.36 -18.76 18.85
C ASP A 68 -2.33 -17.62 19.88
N HIS A 69 -1.78 -17.88 21.07
CA HIS A 69 -1.67 -16.87 22.12
C HIS A 69 -0.76 -15.70 21.74
N GLU A 70 0.26 -15.93 20.91
CA GLU A 70 1.13 -14.89 20.39
C GLU A 70 0.46 -14.09 19.27
N ARG A 71 -0.35 -14.75 18.42
CA ARG A 71 -1.14 -14.10 17.37
C ARG A 71 -2.29 -13.26 17.92
N ALA A 72 -2.95 -13.75 18.96
CA ALA A 72 -4.04 -13.03 19.64
C ALA A 72 -3.57 -11.73 20.31
N ALA A 73 -2.28 -11.61 20.60
CA ALA A 73 -1.69 -10.41 21.19
C ALA A 73 -1.26 -9.34 20.17
N ILE A 74 -1.39 -9.59 18.86
CA ILE A 74 -0.92 -8.67 17.80
C ILE A 74 -1.85 -7.47 17.69
N ASP A 75 -1.30 -6.26 17.74
CA ASP A 75 -2.05 -5.03 17.45
C ASP A 75 -1.86 -4.60 15.97
N LEU A 76 -0.68 -4.88 15.40
CA LEU A 76 -0.31 -4.45 14.04
C LEU A 76 0.47 -5.54 13.30
N LEU A 77 -0.06 -5.94 12.15
CA LEU A 77 0.63 -6.77 11.16
C LEU A 77 0.93 -5.92 9.92
N LYS A 78 2.18 -5.86 9.47
CA LYS A 78 2.55 -4.99 8.35
C LYS A 78 3.62 -5.62 7.47
N GLY A 79 3.62 -5.34 6.17
CA GLY A 79 4.71 -5.80 5.30
C GLY A 79 4.25 -6.18 3.90
N HIS A 80 5.10 -6.93 3.21
CA HIS A 80 4.84 -7.36 1.84
C HIS A 80 4.18 -8.73 1.84
N MET A 81 2.86 -8.77 1.94
CA MET A 81 2.06 -9.99 1.90
C MET A 81 0.84 -9.82 1.00
N PRO A 82 0.34 -10.90 0.37
CA PRO A 82 -1.00 -10.89 -0.21
C PRO A 82 -2.08 -10.69 0.87
N PHE A 83 -3.26 -10.25 0.43
CA PHE A 83 -4.46 -10.27 1.25
C PHE A 83 -4.79 -11.69 1.76
N GLY A 84 -5.34 -11.80 2.98
CA GLY A 84 -5.80 -13.08 3.55
C GLY A 84 -5.28 -13.38 4.97
N LEU A 85 -4.20 -12.72 5.42
CA LEU A 85 -3.64 -13.03 6.75
C LEU A 85 -4.55 -12.73 7.96
N HIS A 86 -5.65 -12.00 7.76
CA HIS A 86 -6.68 -11.83 8.78
C HIS A 86 -7.34 -13.15 9.20
N GLU A 87 -7.31 -14.19 8.36
CA GLU A 87 -7.86 -15.51 8.69
C GLU A 87 -7.08 -16.20 9.83
N TYR A 88 -5.86 -15.74 10.12
CA TYR A 88 -4.97 -16.34 11.12
C TYR A 88 -4.90 -15.54 12.43
N VAL A 89 -5.58 -14.40 12.52
CA VAL A 89 -5.70 -13.64 13.77
C VAL A 89 -7.05 -13.91 14.41
N SER A 90 -7.07 -14.11 15.73
CA SER A 90 -8.30 -14.44 16.47
C SER A 90 -9.20 -13.21 16.71
N SER A 91 -8.60 -12.03 16.62
CA SER A 91 -9.28 -10.74 16.77
C SER A 91 -9.88 -10.25 15.45
N PRO A 92 -10.94 -9.42 15.48
CA PRO A 92 -11.37 -8.68 14.31
C PRO A 92 -10.18 -7.95 13.67
N ALA A 93 -10.12 -7.90 12.34
CA ALA A 93 -9.02 -7.24 11.64
C ALA A 93 -9.55 -6.29 10.57
N THR A 94 -8.80 -5.22 10.32
CA THR A 94 -9.07 -4.32 9.20
C THR A 94 -7.79 -4.03 8.43
N TYR A 95 -7.95 -3.83 7.12
CA TYR A 95 -6.83 -3.54 6.24
C TYR A 95 -6.71 -2.05 5.94
N VAL A 96 -5.46 -1.64 5.78
CA VAL A 96 -5.10 -0.42 5.05
C VAL A 96 -4.05 -0.77 4.00
N THR A 97 -4.09 -0.08 2.87
CA THR A 97 -3.04 -0.17 1.84
C THR A 97 -2.89 1.14 1.10
N PHE A 98 -1.88 1.22 0.24
CA PHE A 98 -1.67 2.31 -0.69
C PHE A 98 -1.54 1.76 -2.10
N LEU A 99 -2.32 2.32 -3.02
CA LEU A 99 -2.13 2.17 -4.45
C LEU A 99 -1.24 3.28 -5.00
N ARG A 100 -0.77 3.06 -6.23
CA ARG A 100 -0.06 4.04 -7.03
C ARG A 100 -0.50 3.89 -8.49
N ASP A 101 -0.43 4.97 -9.27
CA ASP A 101 -0.64 4.87 -10.71
C ASP A 101 0.23 3.72 -11.26
N PRO A 102 -0.35 2.77 -12.01
CA PRO A 102 0.37 1.55 -12.39
C PRO A 102 1.65 1.82 -13.20
N VAL A 103 1.63 2.84 -14.06
CA VAL A 103 2.80 3.22 -14.86
C VAL A 103 3.88 3.81 -13.97
N GLU A 104 3.50 4.76 -13.12
CA GLU A 104 4.37 5.37 -12.13
C GLU A 104 5.01 4.35 -11.18
N ARG A 105 4.27 3.31 -10.80
CA ARG A 105 4.75 2.21 -9.96
C ARG A 105 5.82 1.38 -10.67
N VAL A 106 5.58 0.95 -11.92
CA VAL A 106 6.54 0.15 -12.71
C VAL A 106 7.82 0.94 -12.97
N ILE A 107 7.72 2.21 -13.38
CA ILE A 107 8.90 3.06 -13.56
C ILE A 107 9.66 3.21 -12.24
N SER A 108 8.94 3.42 -11.13
CA SER A 108 9.59 3.52 -9.82
C SER A 108 10.23 2.22 -9.35
N TYR A 109 9.74 1.07 -9.80
CA TYR A 109 10.33 -0.23 -9.54
C TYR A 109 11.63 -0.39 -10.33
N TYR A 110 11.63 -0.10 -11.64
CA TYR A 110 12.84 -0.10 -12.47
C TYR A 110 13.98 0.73 -11.84
N TYR A 111 13.73 2.00 -11.52
CA TYR A 111 14.77 2.84 -10.90
C TYR A 111 15.16 2.41 -9.49
N TYR A 112 14.29 1.66 -8.80
CA TYR A 112 14.66 1.05 -7.53
C TYR A 112 15.62 -0.11 -7.76
N VAL A 113 15.36 -0.97 -8.74
CA VAL A 113 16.31 -2.02 -9.13
C VAL A 113 17.65 -1.40 -9.50
N CYS A 114 17.69 -0.40 -10.38
CA CYS A 114 18.95 0.20 -10.85
C CYS A 114 19.85 0.81 -9.76
N ARG A 115 19.30 1.17 -8.60
CA ARG A 115 20.03 1.85 -7.52
C ARG A 115 20.29 0.98 -6.29
N SER A 116 19.83 -0.26 -6.30
CA SER A 116 19.87 -1.15 -5.13
C SER A 116 20.73 -2.37 -5.48
N PRO A 117 22.07 -2.31 -5.28
CA PRO A 117 23.00 -3.40 -5.62
C PRO A 117 22.62 -4.76 -5.03
N GLU A 118 21.94 -4.76 -3.89
CA GLU A 118 21.42 -5.93 -3.19
C GLU A 118 20.17 -6.55 -3.82
N HIS A 119 19.54 -5.89 -4.79
CA HIS A 119 18.33 -6.39 -5.44
C HIS A 119 18.65 -7.54 -6.38
N TYR A 120 17.86 -8.63 -6.36
CA TYR A 120 18.09 -9.84 -7.17
C TYR A 120 18.09 -9.60 -8.71
N LEU A 121 17.55 -8.47 -9.15
CA LEU A 121 17.57 -8.04 -10.57
C LEU A 121 18.67 -7.03 -10.89
N TYR A 122 19.46 -6.58 -9.91
CA TYR A 122 20.44 -5.51 -10.12
C TYR A 122 21.42 -5.84 -11.24
N ASP A 123 22.11 -6.99 -11.16
CA ASP A 123 23.09 -7.39 -12.18
C ASP A 123 22.45 -7.60 -13.55
N LYS A 124 21.23 -8.16 -13.58
CA LYS A 124 20.50 -8.36 -14.83
C LYS A 124 20.11 -7.04 -15.51
N VAL A 125 19.76 -6.02 -14.73
CA VAL A 125 19.30 -4.72 -15.25
C VAL A 125 20.48 -3.77 -15.44
N THR A 126 21.21 -3.46 -14.37
CA THR A 126 22.31 -2.49 -14.38
C THR A 126 23.56 -3.09 -15.02
N GLY A 127 23.90 -4.34 -14.74
CA GLY A 127 25.08 -5.00 -15.31
C GLY A 127 25.01 -5.15 -16.84
N ASN A 128 23.80 -5.29 -17.39
CA ASN A 128 23.56 -5.30 -18.84
C ASN A 128 23.12 -3.94 -19.40
N ASN A 129 23.11 -2.89 -18.58
CA ASN A 129 22.67 -1.54 -18.93
C ASN A 129 21.31 -1.50 -19.66
N LEU A 130 20.35 -2.31 -19.19
CA LEU A 130 19.01 -2.36 -19.76
C LEU A 130 18.31 -1.02 -19.53
N SER A 131 17.81 -0.42 -20.61
CA SER A 131 16.89 0.70 -20.55
C SER A 131 15.55 0.30 -19.93
N LEU A 132 14.73 1.29 -19.54
CA LEU A 132 13.35 1.03 -19.06
C LEU A 132 12.52 0.26 -20.10
N ALA A 133 12.66 0.58 -21.38
CA ALA A 133 11.96 -0.11 -22.46
C ALA A 133 12.31 -1.60 -22.49
N GLN A 134 13.61 -1.90 -22.53
CA GLN A 134 14.12 -3.27 -22.52
C GLN A 134 13.74 -4.01 -21.22
N PHE A 135 13.72 -3.33 -20.08
CA PHE A 135 13.29 -3.92 -18.82
C PHE A 135 11.82 -4.37 -18.84
N VAL A 136 10.92 -3.54 -19.38
CA VAL A 136 9.49 -3.86 -19.50
C VAL A 136 9.28 -5.00 -20.50
N GLU A 137 9.94 -4.94 -21.66
CA GLU A 137 9.85 -5.96 -22.71
C GLU A 137 10.40 -7.31 -22.26
N ALA A 138 11.51 -7.31 -21.52
CA ALA A 138 12.16 -8.52 -21.05
C ALA A 138 11.35 -9.29 -19.99
N LYS A 139 10.31 -8.66 -19.40
CA LYS A 139 9.42 -9.31 -18.42
C LYS A 139 10.21 -10.08 -17.35
N LEU A 140 11.11 -9.39 -16.65
CA LEU A 140 12.05 -10.04 -15.73
C LEU A 140 11.43 -10.44 -14.37
N THR A 141 10.27 -9.88 -14.02
CA THR A 141 9.53 -10.20 -12.80
C THR A 141 8.02 -10.06 -12.99
N THR A 142 7.23 -10.87 -12.29
CA THR A 142 5.75 -10.74 -12.28
C THR A 142 5.29 -9.49 -11.54
N GLU A 143 6.17 -8.84 -10.78
CA GLU A 143 5.87 -7.60 -10.04
C GLU A 143 5.55 -6.40 -10.94
N VAL A 144 5.84 -6.48 -12.25
CA VAL A 144 5.52 -5.42 -13.21
C VAL A 144 4.24 -5.69 -14.01
N ILE A 145 3.46 -6.71 -13.63
CA ILE A 145 2.23 -7.12 -14.33
C ILE A 145 1.08 -7.33 -13.34
N ASP A 146 0.09 -6.45 -13.38
CA ASP A 146 -1.16 -6.48 -12.58
C ASP A 146 -0.90 -6.79 -11.09
N PHE A 147 0.22 -6.30 -10.56
CA PHE A 147 0.72 -6.75 -9.26
C PHE A 147 -0.13 -6.21 -8.11
N GLN A 148 -0.68 -5.01 -8.22
CA GLN A 148 -1.51 -4.42 -7.16
C GLN A 148 -2.81 -5.20 -7.01
N VAL A 149 -3.46 -5.53 -8.13
CA VAL A 149 -4.65 -6.40 -8.17
C VAL A 149 -4.32 -7.77 -7.60
N LYS A 150 -3.22 -8.42 -8.02
CA LYS A 150 -2.83 -9.75 -7.51
C LYS A 150 -2.63 -9.76 -5.99
N MET A 151 -1.96 -8.73 -5.45
CA MET A 151 -1.71 -8.59 -4.01
C MET A 151 -3.03 -8.44 -3.22
N ILE A 152 -3.97 -7.64 -3.73
CA ILE A 152 -5.25 -7.39 -3.05
C ILE A 152 -6.23 -8.54 -3.25
N ALA A 153 -6.19 -9.23 -4.38
CA ALA A 153 -6.97 -10.44 -4.63
C ALA A 153 -6.56 -11.59 -3.68
N GLY A 154 -5.29 -11.62 -3.24
CA GLY A 154 -4.83 -12.55 -2.21
C GLY A 154 -4.50 -13.96 -2.72
N LYS A 155 -4.58 -14.22 -4.03
CA LYS A 155 -4.24 -15.53 -4.61
C LYS A 155 -2.73 -15.65 -4.79
N GLU A 156 -2.07 -16.45 -3.96
CA GLU A 156 -0.61 -16.64 -4.01
C GLU A 156 -0.12 -17.18 -5.37
N SER A 157 -0.87 -18.10 -5.99
CA SER A 157 -0.55 -18.62 -7.33
C SER A 157 -0.54 -17.53 -8.40
N ALA A 158 -1.41 -16.52 -8.28
CA ALA A 158 -1.48 -15.41 -9.22
C ALA A 158 -0.25 -14.50 -9.16
N LEU A 159 0.39 -14.37 -7.99
CA LEU A 159 1.62 -13.57 -7.82
C LEU A 159 2.80 -14.12 -8.62
N ARG A 160 2.81 -15.44 -8.88
CA ARG A 160 3.85 -16.11 -9.69
C ARG A 160 3.44 -16.32 -11.14
N SER A 161 2.25 -15.85 -11.52
CA SER A 161 1.71 -16.01 -12.86
C SER A 161 1.93 -14.79 -13.75
N TRP A 162 2.29 -15.05 -14.99
CA TRP A 162 2.35 -14.09 -16.09
C TRP A 162 1.02 -13.95 -16.83
N GLN A 163 0.05 -14.81 -16.52
CA GLN A 163 -1.23 -14.83 -17.19
C GLN A 163 -2.10 -13.66 -16.75
N HIS A 164 -2.81 -13.10 -17.71
CA HIS A 164 -3.87 -12.14 -17.44
C HIS A 164 -5.13 -12.90 -16.98
N ASP A 165 -5.60 -12.61 -15.78
CA ASP A 165 -6.77 -13.24 -15.16
C ASP A 165 -7.74 -12.14 -14.68
N PRO A 166 -8.76 -11.79 -15.49
CA PRO A 166 -9.74 -10.77 -15.13
C PRO A 166 -10.53 -11.07 -13.85
N SER A 167 -10.64 -12.34 -13.43
CA SER A 167 -11.37 -12.70 -12.20
C SER A 167 -10.70 -12.13 -10.93
N LEU A 168 -9.41 -11.80 -11.01
CA LEU A 168 -8.68 -11.17 -9.92
C LEU A 168 -9.19 -9.77 -9.60
N LEU A 169 -9.72 -9.04 -10.60
CA LEU A 169 -10.22 -7.69 -10.41
C LEU A 169 -11.47 -7.69 -9.53
N GLU A 170 -12.42 -8.58 -9.80
CA GLU A 170 -13.63 -8.74 -9.00
C GLU A 170 -13.30 -9.18 -7.57
N LEU A 171 -12.37 -10.13 -7.42
CA LEU A 171 -11.92 -10.55 -6.09
C LEU A 171 -11.27 -9.40 -5.31
N ALA A 172 -10.43 -8.61 -5.97
CA ALA A 172 -9.79 -7.45 -5.35
C ALA A 172 -10.82 -6.39 -4.92
N TRP A 173 -11.84 -6.10 -5.74
CA TRP A 173 -12.93 -5.20 -5.37
C TRP A 173 -13.67 -5.68 -4.14
N ASN A 174 -14.12 -6.94 -4.14
CA ASN A 174 -14.84 -7.53 -3.02
C ASN A 174 -14.01 -7.49 -1.72
N ASN A 175 -12.70 -7.78 -1.81
CA ASN A 175 -11.81 -7.70 -0.67
C ASN A 175 -11.68 -6.26 -0.15
N ILE A 176 -11.53 -5.26 -1.04
CA ILE A 176 -11.47 -3.84 -0.66
C ILE A 176 -12.76 -3.41 0.05
N GLU A 177 -13.92 -3.72 -0.52
CA GLU A 177 -15.19 -3.28 0.04
C GLU A 177 -15.45 -3.85 1.43
N ARG A 178 -15.10 -5.13 1.62
CA ARG A 178 -15.41 -5.86 2.85
C ARG A 178 -14.41 -5.62 3.98
N TYR A 179 -13.12 -5.47 3.67
CA TYR A 179 -12.07 -5.54 4.70
C TYR A 179 -11.20 -4.29 4.82
N PHE A 180 -11.10 -3.48 3.76
CA PHE A 180 -10.20 -2.32 3.78
C PHE A 180 -10.91 -1.09 4.32
N SER A 181 -10.46 -0.61 5.48
CA SER A 181 -10.92 0.65 6.05
C SER A 181 -10.55 1.82 5.13
N VAL A 182 -9.32 1.81 4.61
CA VAL A 182 -8.83 2.82 3.65
C VAL A 182 -7.90 2.18 2.62
N VAL A 183 -8.17 2.46 1.34
CA VAL A 183 -7.20 2.32 0.25
C VAL A 183 -6.68 3.72 -0.07
N GLY A 184 -5.45 4.01 0.36
CA GLY A 184 -4.78 5.28 0.10
C GLY A 184 -4.11 5.31 -1.27
N PHE A 185 -3.59 6.48 -1.65
CA PHE A 185 -2.94 6.70 -2.94
C PHE A 185 -1.63 7.45 -2.74
N THR A 186 -0.58 7.03 -3.44
CA THR A 186 0.74 7.67 -3.35
C THR A 186 0.68 9.15 -3.78
N GLU A 187 -0.12 9.44 -4.81
CA GLU A 187 -0.38 10.75 -5.39
C GLU A 187 -1.18 11.67 -4.45
N TYR A 188 -1.94 11.07 -3.53
CA TYR A 188 -2.79 11.76 -2.56
C TYR A 188 -2.36 11.43 -1.12
N PHE A 189 -1.05 11.22 -0.90
CA PHE A 189 -0.52 10.67 0.35
C PHE A 189 -0.98 11.44 1.60
N ASP A 190 -0.94 12.78 1.56
CA ASP A 190 -1.37 13.61 2.69
C ASP A 190 -2.87 13.46 2.98
N GLN A 191 -3.71 13.41 1.93
CA GLN A 191 -5.15 13.15 2.05
C GLN A 191 -5.40 11.75 2.63
N SER A 192 -4.67 10.75 2.15
CA SER A 192 -4.76 9.37 2.64
C SER A 192 -4.41 9.29 4.12
N LEU A 193 -3.35 9.97 4.57
CA LEU A 193 -2.98 10.00 5.99
C LEU A 193 -4.05 10.64 6.87
N LEU A 194 -4.69 11.73 6.41
CA LEU A 194 -5.78 12.36 7.14
C LEU A 194 -7.01 11.45 7.23
N LEU A 195 -7.33 10.73 6.15
CA LEU A 195 -8.44 9.78 6.13
C LEU A 195 -8.16 8.58 7.04
N ILE A 196 -6.95 8.01 6.97
CA ILE A 196 -6.51 6.92 7.86
C ILE A 196 -6.56 7.37 9.31
N LYS A 197 -6.03 8.56 9.64
CA LYS A 197 -6.08 9.13 10.99
C LYS A 197 -7.50 9.16 11.53
N GLN A 198 -8.45 9.63 10.73
CA GLN A 198 -9.85 9.73 11.13
C GLN A 198 -10.51 8.35 11.26
N LYS A 199 -10.30 7.45 10.30
CA LYS A 199 -10.91 6.12 10.28
C LYS A 199 -10.37 5.19 11.38
N LEU A 200 -9.10 5.35 11.76
CA LEU A 200 -8.45 4.58 12.82
C LEU A 200 -8.41 5.30 14.17
N GLY A 201 -9.14 6.41 14.34
CA GLY A 201 -9.22 7.10 15.64
C GLY A 201 -7.91 7.67 16.17
N TRP A 202 -6.88 7.85 15.34
CA TRP A 202 -5.57 8.30 15.78
C TRP A 202 -5.63 9.70 16.40
N ARG A 203 -5.33 9.80 17.70
CA ARG A 203 -5.33 11.06 18.47
C ARG A 203 -4.36 12.09 17.90
N ASN A 204 -3.11 11.69 17.71
CA ASN A 204 -2.04 12.57 17.24
C ASN A 204 -1.97 12.65 15.72
N SER A 205 -1.49 13.77 15.16
CA SER A 205 -1.27 13.92 13.72
C SER A 205 -0.22 12.90 13.19
N PRO A 206 -0.40 12.33 11.99
CA PRO A 206 0.53 11.37 11.39
C PRO A 206 1.69 12.07 10.66
N CYS A 207 2.37 12.99 11.32
CA CYS A 207 3.48 13.72 10.72
C CYS A 207 4.65 12.78 10.37
N TYR A 208 5.35 13.08 9.28
CA TYR A 208 6.35 12.23 8.66
C TYR A 208 7.48 13.03 8.02
N GLN A 209 8.62 12.37 7.84
CA GLN A 209 9.70 12.87 6.99
C GLN A 209 9.68 12.06 5.69
N LYS A 210 9.75 12.73 4.54
CA LYS A 210 9.84 12.04 3.26
C LYS A 210 11.12 11.20 3.22
N ARG A 211 11.00 9.90 2.95
CA ARG A 211 12.12 9.00 2.67
C ARG A 211 11.98 8.39 1.27
N ASN A 212 13.10 7.94 0.71
CA ASN A 212 13.16 7.23 -0.56
C ASN A 212 12.60 7.98 -1.78
N VAL A 213 12.67 9.32 -1.77
CA VAL A 213 12.41 10.12 -2.97
C VAL A 213 13.53 9.81 -3.97
N THR A 214 13.20 9.14 -5.07
CA THR A 214 14.16 8.84 -6.14
C THR A 214 14.59 10.15 -6.80
N LYS A 215 15.79 10.62 -6.46
CA LYS A 215 16.45 11.73 -7.17
C LYS A 215 16.95 11.22 -8.52
N GLY A 216 16.87 12.04 -9.57
CA GLY A 216 17.39 11.69 -10.90
C GLY A 216 16.54 10.71 -11.73
N ARG A 217 15.30 10.42 -11.31
CA ARG A 217 14.34 9.67 -12.13
C ARG A 217 13.87 10.54 -13.30
N ALA A 218 13.93 10.00 -14.51
CA ALA A 218 13.29 10.62 -15.67
C ALA A 218 11.79 10.80 -15.40
N GLY A 219 11.28 12.03 -15.62
CA GLY A 219 9.85 12.31 -15.49
C GLY A 219 9.06 11.49 -16.50
N ILE A 220 7.81 11.15 -16.18
CA ILE A 220 6.97 10.36 -17.10
C ILE A 220 6.86 11.00 -18.49
N ASP A 221 6.89 12.33 -18.55
CA ASP A 221 6.82 13.13 -19.78
C ASP A 221 8.04 12.96 -20.70
N THR A 222 9.13 12.38 -20.18
CA THR A 222 10.36 12.13 -20.93
C THR A 222 10.45 10.69 -21.45
N ILE A 223 9.47 9.85 -21.12
CA ILE A 223 9.41 8.44 -21.52
C ILE A 223 8.57 8.32 -22.80
N ASP A 224 9.00 7.46 -23.72
CA ASP A 224 8.27 7.17 -24.96
C ASP A 224 6.84 6.69 -24.65
N ARG A 225 5.85 7.28 -25.35
CA ARG A 225 4.44 6.95 -25.22
C ARG A 225 4.13 5.49 -25.54
N ASN A 226 4.89 4.87 -26.44
CA ASN A 226 4.73 3.44 -26.76
C ASN A 226 5.07 2.58 -25.54
N ILE A 227 6.11 2.93 -24.79
CA ILE A 227 6.49 2.23 -23.55
C ILE A 227 5.46 2.47 -22.46
N ILE A 228 4.93 3.69 -22.33
CA ILE A 228 3.81 3.97 -21.41
C ILE A 228 2.59 3.12 -21.77
N GLY A 229 2.25 3.01 -23.05
CA GLY A 229 1.17 2.17 -23.56
C GLY A 229 1.37 0.69 -23.21
N LEU A 230 2.58 0.18 -23.45
CA LEU A 230 2.95 -1.20 -23.13
C LEU A 230 2.83 -1.50 -21.63
N ILE A 231 3.31 -0.60 -20.77
CA ILE A 231 3.17 -0.75 -19.31
C ILE A 231 1.68 -0.76 -18.92
N ARG A 232 0.86 0.11 -19.50
CA ARG A 232 -0.59 0.13 -19.24
C ARG A 232 -1.27 -1.15 -19.69
N GLU A 233 -0.90 -1.70 -20.83
CA GLU A 233 -1.42 -2.97 -21.35
C GLU A 233 -1.14 -4.11 -20.36
N TYR A 234 0.12 -4.22 -19.90
CA TYR A 234 0.54 -5.24 -18.92
C TYR A 234 -0.04 -5.03 -17.53
N ASN A 235 -0.58 -3.85 -17.24
CA ASN A 235 -1.15 -3.49 -15.94
C ASN A 235 -2.61 -3.02 -16.11
N SER A 236 -3.34 -3.63 -17.05
CA SER A 236 -4.70 -3.21 -17.40
C SER A 236 -5.72 -3.47 -16.28
N LEU A 237 -5.54 -4.52 -15.47
CA LEU A 237 -6.37 -4.74 -14.30
C LEU A 237 -6.00 -3.76 -13.19
N ASP A 238 -4.69 -3.52 -13.00
CA ASP A 238 -4.17 -2.52 -12.08
C ASP A 238 -4.73 -1.11 -12.39
N CYS A 239 -4.85 -0.75 -13.68
CA CYS A 239 -5.46 0.51 -14.11
C CYS A 239 -6.94 0.58 -13.73
N GLN A 240 -7.70 -0.48 -14.01
CA GLN A 240 -9.13 -0.54 -13.67
C GLN A 240 -9.37 -0.48 -12.16
N LEU A 241 -8.58 -1.21 -11.37
CA LEU A 241 -8.64 -1.18 -9.92
C LEU A 241 -8.32 0.22 -9.39
N TYR A 242 -7.27 0.84 -9.92
CA TYR A 242 -6.85 2.19 -9.52
C TYR A 242 -7.95 3.22 -9.75
N ASP A 243 -8.54 3.25 -10.94
CA ASP A 243 -9.59 4.21 -11.31
C ASP A 243 -10.86 4.03 -10.46
N TRP A 244 -11.27 2.79 -10.23
CA TRP A 244 -12.41 2.47 -9.37
C TRP A 244 -12.14 2.88 -7.92
N ALA A 245 -10.98 2.48 -7.36
CA ALA A 245 -10.62 2.76 -5.98
C ALA A 245 -10.44 4.27 -5.74
N LEU A 246 -9.97 5.01 -6.75
CA LEU A 246 -9.79 6.46 -6.66
C LEU A 246 -11.13 7.19 -6.57
N LYS A 247 -12.15 6.75 -7.33
CA LYS A 247 -13.52 7.30 -7.22
C LYS A 247 -14.06 7.09 -5.80
N ARG A 248 -13.94 5.85 -5.28
CA ARG A 248 -14.32 5.52 -3.91
C ARG A 248 -13.57 6.36 -2.88
N PHE A 249 -12.26 6.51 -3.02
CA PHE A 249 -11.42 7.29 -2.11
C PHE A 249 -11.82 8.78 -2.08
N LYS A 250 -12.05 9.39 -3.26
CA LYS A 250 -12.52 10.79 -3.35
C LYS A 250 -13.86 10.98 -2.65
N GLU A 251 -14.77 10.02 -2.76
CA GLU A 251 -16.03 10.05 -2.02
C GLU A 251 -15.80 9.94 -0.51
N GLN A 252 -14.94 9.03 -0.06
CA GLN A 252 -14.57 8.93 1.37
C GLN A 252 -13.96 10.23 1.91
N LEU A 253 -13.11 10.91 1.14
CA LEU A 253 -12.57 12.22 1.51
C LEU A 253 -13.67 13.27 1.66
N ARG A 254 -14.63 13.29 0.72
CA ARG A 254 -15.78 14.20 0.75
C ARG A 254 -16.65 13.95 1.97
N THR A 255 -17.05 12.71 2.23
CA THR A 255 -17.85 12.32 3.40
C THR A 255 -17.13 12.62 4.71
N ALA A 256 -15.81 12.41 4.77
CA ALA A 256 -14.99 12.71 5.94
C ALA A 256 -14.73 14.22 6.12
N GLY A 257 -15.12 15.06 5.16
CA GLY A 257 -14.87 16.50 5.18
C GLY A 257 -13.37 16.83 5.15
N ILE A 258 -12.56 16.05 4.43
CA ILE A 258 -11.12 16.30 4.24
C ILE A 258 -10.96 17.26 3.06
N THR A 259 -10.92 18.55 3.38
CA THR A 259 -10.79 19.64 2.41
C THR A 259 -9.33 19.99 2.13
N ASP A 260 -9.08 20.69 1.03
CA ASP A 260 -7.73 21.20 0.69
C ASP A 260 -7.18 22.11 1.80
N TYR A 261 -8.04 22.86 2.50
CA TYR A 261 -7.64 23.64 3.66
C TYR A 261 -7.05 22.77 4.77
N LYS A 262 -7.73 21.68 5.16
CA LYS A 262 -7.22 20.74 6.18
C LYS A 262 -5.91 20.09 5.74
N VAL A 263 -5.79 19.75 4.45
CA VAL A 263 -4.58 19.18 3.87
C VAL A 263 -3.42 20.18 3.92
N ASN A 264 -3.66 21.45 3.57
CA ASN A 264 -2.64 22.50 3.61
C ASN A 264 -2.19 22.82 5.05
N MET A 265 -3.12 22.82 6.00
CA MET A 265 -2.78 22.94 7.43
C MET A 265 -1.94 21.77 7.91
N PHE A 266 -2.27 20.54 7.52
CA PHE A 266 -1.46 19.37 7.83
C PHE A 266 -0.07 19.45 7.20
N ARG A 267 0.06 19.90 5.94
CA ARG A 267 1.36 20.10 5.27
C ARG A 267 2.22 21.11 6.00
N LEU A 268 1.64 22.22 6.48
CA LEU A 268 2.35 23.22 7.27
C LEU A 268 2.86 22.62 8.59
N LEU A 269 1.99 21.92 9.32
CA LEU A 269 2.37 21.19 10.54
C LEU A 269 3.52 20.19 10.27
N ASN A 270 3.44 19.46 9.15
CA ASN A 270 4.43 18.47 8.78
C ASN A 270 5.80 19.09 8.43
N ARG A 271 5.83 20.30 7.89
CA ARG A 271 7.08 21.06 7.65
C ARG A 271 7.79 21.39 8.96
N PHE A 272 7.05 21.91 9.95
CA PHE A 272 7.60 22.20 11.28
C PHE A 272 8.10 20.94 11.97
N TYR A 273 7.32 19.86 11.92
CA TYR A 273 7.72 18.56 12.45
C TYR A 273 9.04 18.06 11.81
N SER A 274 9.13 18.14 10.49
CA SER A 274 10.30 17.67 9.74
C SER A 274 11.56 18.48 10.09
N ALA A 275 11.43 19.81 10.20
CA ALA A 275 12.52 20.71 10.57
C ALA A 275 13.01 20.46 12.00
N ALA A 276 12.09 20.32 12.97
CA ALA A 276 12.45 20.07 14.37
C ALA A 276 13.21 18.75 14.55
N ARG A 277 12.80 17.68 13.86
CA ARG A 277 13.53 16.40 13.88
C ARG A 277 14.89 16.49 13.20
N PHE A 278 15.03 17.28 12.13
CA PHE A 278 16.32 17.51 11.49
C PHE A 278 17.32 18.19 12.43
N CYS A 279 16.89 19.20 13.19
CA CYS A 279 17.73 19.86 14.20
C CYS A 279 18.16 18.93 15.34
N ARG A 280 17.29 17.99 15.77
CA ARG A 280 17.65 16.99 16.79
C ARG A 280 18.68 15.97 16.31
N MET A 281 18.64 15.56 15.04
CA MET A 281 19.62 14.62 14.47
C MET A 281 21.02 15.22 14.29
N LYS A 282 21.16 16.56 14.20
CA LYS A 282 22.47 17.24 14.08
C LYS A 282 23.17 17.51 15.42
N ARG A 283 22.50 17.23 16.54
CA ARG A 283 23.03 17.45 17.90
C ARG A 283 23.52 16.15 18.57
N VAL A 284 23.43 15.03 17.86
CA VAL A 284 23.97 13.72 18.22
C VAL A 284 25.13 13.45 17.27
#